data_AF-A0A0F9FW97-F1
#
_entry.id   AF-A0A0F9FW97-F1
#
_cell.length_a   1.000
_cell.length_b   1.000
_cell.length_c   1.000
_cell.angle_alpha   90.00
_cell.angle_beta   90.00
_cell.angle_gamma   90.00
#
_symmetry.space_group_name_H-M   'P 1'
#
loop_
_entity.id
_entity.type
_entity.pdbx_description
1 polymer ?
#
loop_
_entity_poly.entity_id
_entity_poly.type
_entity_poly.pdbx_seq_one_letter_code
_entity_poly.pdbx_strand_id
1 'polypeptide(L)'
;MAPPKRSIWGGNLYSFGTPMSNNPLLSTTLKYSSDITIECLAGAAAITGDYRIRLWGYVYKVDELPKVFGTILFPASLVDRARGRTLTLSKAAIPVNGDSWKTLPGGKDQSIPKINPFIRFAYNLLATDGKSGDYQFRYETGHVSDSEENLYFEFSDLNALLIQGLGIRADAPSHLAKTALKIAGDYHPKGLIPTDYADNPLHFGLTYPFIFNTLPENPFFYTIPKLERPYLIWNEIGMVIVRDDGTAVAINDLIACITGTRIELKG
;
A
#
# COMPACT_ATOMS: atom_id res chain seq x y z
N MET A 1 -1.65 19.56 8.36
CA MET A 1 -0.22 19.33 8.74
C MET A 1 0.02 17.84 8.88
N ALA A 2 1.13 17.29 8.35
CA ALA A 2 1.51 15.89 8.61
C ALA A 2 1.70 15.67 10.13
N PRO A 3 1.15 14.60 10.72
CA PRO A 3 1.19 14.42 12.16
C PRO A 3 2.62 14.31 12.70
N PRO A 4 2.92 14.91 13.86
CA PRO A 4 4.15 14.61 14.58
C PRO A 4 4.24 13.10 14.83
N LYS A 5 5.45 12.52 14.83
CA LYS A 5 5.62 11.07 15.11
C LYS A 5 4.97 10.64 16.42
N ARG A 6 5.01 11.49 17.46
CA ARG A 6 4.34 11.27 18.77
C ARG A 6 2.81 11.17 18.69
N SER A 7 2.23 11.70 17.61
CA SER A 7 0.81 11.70 17.35
C SER A 7 0.39 10.49 16.49
N ILE A 8 1.34 9.67 16.05
CA ILE A 8 1.03 8.43 15.35
C ILE A 8 1.01 7.31 16.37
N TRP A 9 -0.09 6.57 16.43
CA TRP A 9 -0.27 5.50 17.39
C TRP A 9 0.84 4.44 17.25
N GLY A 10 1.46 4.10 18.39
CA GLY A 10 2.62 3.21 18.43
C GLY A 10 3.88 3.77 17.74
N GLY A 11 3.87 5.02 17.27
CA GLY A 11 4.98 5.63 16.54
C GLY A 11 5.34 4.94 15.22
N ASN A 12 4.46 4.05 14.74
CA ASN A 12 4.65 3.30 13.52
C ASN A 12 4.53 4.25 12.33
N LEU A 13 5.35 4.08 11.31
CA LEU A 13 5.24 4.80 10.05
C LEU A 13 5.21 3.76 8.94
N TYR A 14 4.46 4.05 7.87
CA TYR A 14 4.67 3.29 6.64
C TYR A 14 6.09 3.56 6.15
N SER A 15 6.84 2.50 5.89
CA SER A 15 8.19 2.56 5.35
C SER A 15 8.23 1.80 4.04
N PHE A 16 8.92 2.36 3.05
CA PHE A 16 9.18 1.70 1.76
C PHE A 16 10.07 0.46 1.89
N GLY A 17 10.63 0.18 3.07
CA GLY A 17 11.42 -1.01 3.34
C GLY A 17 12.11 -0.95 4.69
N THR A 18 13.00 -1.88 4.94
CA THR A 18 13.89 -1.90 6.10
C THR A 18 15.27 -1.38 5.67
N PRO A 19 15.74 -0.26 6.25
CA PRO A 19 17.08 0.25 5.95
C PRO A 19 18.14 -0.78 6.36
N MET A 20 19.29 -0.78 5.68
CA MET A 20 20.43 -1.65 6.01
C MET A 20 20.14 -3.16 5.93
N SER A 21 19.07 -3.55 5.22
CA SER A 21 18.76 -4.95 4.99
C SER A 21 19.46 -5.49 3.75
N ASN A 22 19.98 -6.72 3.84
CA ASN A 22 20.51 -7.48 2.72
C ASN A 22 19.45 -8.41 2.07
N ASN A 23 18.24 -8.47 2.63
CA ASN A 23 17.13 -9.20 2.06
C ASN A 23 16.48 -8.37 0.95
N PRO A 24 16.40 -8.86 -0.30
CA PRO A 24 15.86 -8.08 -1.41
C PRO A 24 14.40 -7.67 -1.26
N LEU A 25 13.59 -8.43 -0.51
CA LEU A 25 12.17 -8.12 -0.26
C LEU A 25 11.98 -7.10 0.88
N LEU A 26 13.03 -6.81 1.64
CA LEU A 26 13.01 -5.80 2.71
C LEU A 26 13.81 -4.57 2.32
N SER A 27 14.85 -4.71 1.50
CA SER A 27 15.72 -3.62 1.06
C SER A 27 15.10 -2.81 -0.08
N THR A 28 13.83 -2.44 0.02
CA THR A 28 13.02 -1.82 -1.04
C THR A 28 12.87 -0.30 -0.93
N THR A 29 13.58 0.35 0.00
CA THR A 29 13.61 1.83 0.08
C THR A 29 14.01 2.46 -1.25
N LEU A 30 13.52 3.65 -1.59
CA LEU A 30 13.91 4.29 -2.86
C LEU A 30 15.42 4.59 -2.88
N LYS A 31 16.13 4.20 -3.96
CA LYS A 31 17.56 4.46 -4.13
C LYS A 31 17.83 5.52 -5.19
N TYR A 32 18.50 6.59 -4.78
CA TYR A 32 18.99 7.67 -5.63
C TYR A 32 20.41 8.06 -5.18
N SER A 33 21.16 8.70 -6.07
CA SER A 33 22.54 9.14 -5.82
C SER A 33 22.72 10.66 -5.80
N SER A 34 21.79 11.41 -6.41
CA SER A 34 21.90 12.87 -6.55
C SER A 34 20.57 13.56 -6.24
N ASP A 35 19.55 13.29 -7.05
CA ASP A 35 18.32 14.08 -7.06
C ASP A 35 17.07 13.21 -6.85
N ILE A 36 16.08 13.79 -6.19
CA ILE A 36 14.73 13.25 -6.06
C ILE A 36 13.75 14.35 -6.45
N THR A 37 12.85 14.03 -7.38
CA THR A 37 11.74 14.92 -7.77
C THR A 37 10.44 14.33 -7.25
N ILE A 38 9.58 15.18 -6.71
CA ILE A 38 8.27 14.78 -6.23
C ILE A 38 7.24 15.58 -7.00
N GLU A 39 6.37 14.87 -7.72
CA GLU A 39 5.24 15.44 -8.42
C GLU A 39 3.98 15.18 -7.60
N CYS A 40 3.10 16.17 -7.53
CA CYS A 40 1.84 16.09 -6.79
C CYS A 40 0.71 16.62 -7.65
N LEU A 41 -0.40 15.91 -7.64
CA LEU A 41 -1.65 16.33 -8.25
C LEU A 41 -2.55 16.89 -7.15
N ALA A 42 -3.14 18.06 -7.36
CA ALA A 42 -4.03 18.70 -6.38
C ALA A 42 -5.47 18.15 -6.39
N GLY A 43 -5.76 17.17 -7.25
CA GLY A 43 -7.11 16.64 -7.43
C GLY A 43 -8.11 17.73 -7.80
N ALA A 44 -9.28 17.72 -7.17
CA ALA A 44 -10.32 18.75 -7.34
C ALA A 44 -10.02 20.08 -6.62
N ALA A 45 -8.95 20.15 -5.81
CA ALA A 45 -8.55 21.38 -5.13
C ALA A 45 -7.58 22.21 -6.01
N ALA A 46 -7.47 23.50 -5.69
CA ALA A 46 -6.47 24.34 -6.34
C ALA A 46 -5.05 23.97 -5.88
N ILE A 47 -4.10 23.92 -6.81
CA ILE A 47 -2.66 23.74 -6.54
C ILE A 47 -2.09 24.81 -5.59
N THR A 48 -2.85 25.89 -5.36
CA THR A 48 -2.47 27.04 -4.53
C THR A 48 -2.72 26.84 -3.03
N GLY A 49 -3.30 25.71 -2.62
CA GLY A 49 -3.47 25.40 -1.19
C GLY A 49 -2.14 25.09 -0.51
N ASP A 50 -2.02 25.41 0.78
CA ASP A 50 -0.82 25.09 1.56
C ASP A 50 -0.72 23.59 1.82
N TYR A 51 0.34 22.95 1.32
CA TYR A 51 0.68 21.57 1.64
C TYR A 51 2.18 21.41 1.93
N ARG A 52 2.53 20.28 2.56
CA ARG A 52 3.92 19.95 2.89
C ARG A 52 4.19 18.48 2.66
N ILE A 53 5.23 18.21 1.89
CA ILE A 53 5.81 16.87 1.74
C ILE A 53 7.05 16.80 2.64
N ARG A 54 7.21 15.69 3.36
CA ARG A 54 8.42 15.41 4.14
C ARG A 54 8.94 14.04 3.77
N LEU A 55 10.16 13.99 3.27
CA LEU A 55 10.89 12.75 3.04
C LEU A 55 11.85 12.50 4.20
N TRP A 56 11.85 11.27 4.70
CA TRP A 56 12.80 10.80 5.70
C TRP A 56 13.61 9.67 5.08
N GLY A 57 14.92 9.72 5.23
CA GLY A 57 15.82 8.75 4.63
C GLY A 57 17.18 8.73 5.30
N TYR A 58 18.03 7.84 4.81
CA TYR A 58 19.41 7.70 5.24
C TYR A 58 20.33 8.17 4.10
N VAL A 59 21.41 8.83 4.47
CA VAL A 59 22.51 9.17 3.56
C VAL A 59 23.67 8.27 3.92
N TYR A 60 24.18 7.52 2.95
CA TYR A 60 25.31 6.62 3.12
C TYR A 60 26.50 7.13 2.31
N LYS A 61 27.70 7.00 2.85
CA LYS A 61 28.91 7.21 2.04
C LYS A 61 29.19 5.96 1.20
N VAL A 62 29.78 6.15 0.03
CA VAL A 62 30.02 5.08 -0.94
C VAL A 62 30.89 3.97 -0.36
N ASP A 63 31.91 4.33 0.42
CA ASP A 63 32.84 3.42 1.09
C ASP A 63 32.21 2.63 2.25
N GLU A 64 31.09 3.11 2.80
CA GLU A 64 30.35 2.43 3.88
C GLU A 64 29.37 1.37 3.33
N LEU A 65 28.94 1.49 2.07
CA LEU A 65 27.91 0.65 1.47
C LEU A 65 28.19 -0.87 1.57
N PRO A 66 29.40 -1.38 1.25
CA PRO A 66 29.68 -2.82 1.36
C PRO A 66 29.63 -3.31 2.81
N LYS A 67 30.02 -2.46 3.77
CA LYS A 67 30.02 -2.81 5.19
C LYS A 67 28.60 -2.84 5.77
N VAL A 68 27.74 -1.92 5.34
CA VAL A 68 26.37 -1.79 5.86
C VAL A 68 25.44 -2.85 5.27
N PHE A 69 25.52 -3.11 3.96
CA PHE A 69 24.58 -3.98 3.26
C PHE A 69 25.18 -5.32 2.84
N GLY A 70 26.50 -5.40 2.65
CA GLY A 70 27.16 -6.58 2.10
C GLY A 70 26.71 -6.88 0.67
N THR A 71 26.03 -8.01 0.50
CA THR A 71 25.54 -8.50 -0.79
C THR A 71 24.04 -8.77 -0.67
N ILE A 72 23.26 -8.28 -1.64
CA ILE A 72 21.84 -8.66 -1.75
C ILE A 72 21.75 -10.08 -2.28
N LEU A 73 21.10 -10.96 -1.52
CA LEU A 73 21.03 -12.39 -1.80
C LEU A 73 19.75 -12.78 -2.54
N PHE A 74 19.91 -13.58 -3.58
CA PHE A 74 18.85 -14.26 -4.32
C PHE A 74 19.12 -15.78 -4.33
N PRO A 75 18.10 -16.65 -4.51
CA PRO A 75 16.70 -16.31 -4.79
C PRO A 75 15.94 -15.77 -3.58
N ALA A 76 14.85 -15.06 -3.84
CA ALA A 76 13.92 -14.58 -2.81
C ALA A 76 12.50 -15.00 -3.15
N SER A 77 11.68 -15.31 -2.14
CA SER A 77 10.34 -15.87 -2.36
C SER A 77 9.27 -15.00 -1.72
N LEU A 78 8.27 -14.60 -2.51
CA LEU A 78 7.03 -14.05 -2.00
C LEU A 78 6.09 -15.20 -1.67
N VAL A 79 5.66 -15.29 -0.41
CA VAL A 79 4.90 -16.42 0.10
C VAL A 79 3.53 -15.95 0.59
N ASP A 80 2.49 -16.44 -0.07
CA ASP A 80 1.11 -16.38 0.40
C ASP A 80 0.77 -17.71 1.07
N ARG A 81 0.97 -17.75 2.39
CA ARG A 81 0.71 -18.97 3.18
C ARG A 81 -0.77 -19.29 3.28
N ALA A 82 -1.64 -18.29 3.20
CA ALA A 82 -3.08 -18.49 3.33
C ALA A 82 -3.66 -19.23 2.12
N ARG A 83 -3.08 -19.02 0.93
CA ARG A 83 -3.50 -19.66 -0.33
C ARG A 83 -2.51 -20.71 -0.85
N GLY A 84 -1.43 -20.98 -0.10
CA GLY A 84 -0.40 -21.96 -0.48
C GLY A 84 0.37 -21.59 -1.75
N ARG A 85 0.50 -20.29 -2.06
CA ARG A 85 1.19 -19.82 -3.28
C ARG A 85 2.57 -19.26 -2.94
N THR A 86 3.54 -19.57 -3.79
CA THR A 86 4.90 -19.02 -3.70
C THR A 86 5.37 -18.56 -5.07
N LEU A 87 5.92 -17.35 -5.14
CA LEU A 87 6.60 -16.82 -6.31
C LEU A 87 8.08 -16.64 -5.96
N THR A 88 8.96 -17.35 -6.67
CA THR A 88 10.41 -17.25 -6.49
C THR A 88 11.02 -16.29 -7.52
N LEU A 89 11.78 -15.32 -7.02
CA LEU A 89 12.55 -14.36 -7.79
C LEU A 89 14.00 -14.82 -7.86
N SER A 90 14.50 -15.02 -9.08
CA SER A 90 15.86 -15.50 -9.33
C SER A 90 16.66 -14.45 -10.07
N LYS A 91 17.82 -14.08 -9.50
CA LYS A 91 18.83 -13.20 -10.08
C LYS A 91 20.21 -13.58 -9.56
N ALA A 92 21.26 -13.06 -10.19
CA ALA A 92 22.58 -13.03 -9.59
C ALA A 92 22.55 -12.20 -8.29
N ALA A 93 23.34 -12.63 -7.30
CA ALA A 93 23.57 -11.83 -6.10
C ALA A 93 24.21 -10.49 -6.47
N ILE A 94 23.85 -9.42 -5.79
CA ILE A 94 24.30 -8.06 -6.12
C ILE A 94 25.21 -7.55 -5.00
N PRO A 95 26.54 -7.46 -5.21
CA PRO A 95 27.43 -6.80 -4.26
C PRO A 95 27.04 -5.32 -4.13
N VAL A 96 26.92 -4.80 -2.91
CA VAL A 96 26.44 -3.43 -2.68
C VAL A 96 27.61 -2.46 -2.65
N ASN A 97 27.67 -1.54 -3.61
CA ASN A 97 28.68 -0.48 -3.73
C ASN A 97 28.08 0.73 -4.48
N GLY A 98 28.90 1.76 -4.75
CA GLY A 98 28.45 2.97 -5.43
C GLY A 98 27.89 2.73 -6.83
N ASP A 99 28.47 1.78 -7.58
CA ASP A 99 28.07 1.46 -8.96
C ASP A 99 26.77 0.65 -9.00
N SER A 100 26.56 -0.25 -8.03
CA SER A 100 25.36 -1.09 -7.95
C SER A 100 24.20 -0.47 -7.20
N TRP A 101 24.38 0.69 -6.55
CA TRP A 101 23.37 1.29 -5.66
C TRP A 101 21.98 1.46 -6.29
N LYS A 102 21.93 1.88 -7.55
CA LYS A 102 20.67 2.11 -8.29
C LYS A 102 20.06 0.83 -8.87
N THR A 103 20.82 -0.28 -8.88
CA THR A 103 20.36 -1.58 -9.39
C THR A 103 19.77 -2.47 -8.29
N LEU A 104 19.86 -2.05 -7.03
CA LEU A 104 19.25 -2.71 -5.88
C LEU A 104 17.72 -2.60 -5.90
N PRO A 105 16.99 -3.47 -5.17
CA PRO A 105 15.54 -3.35 -4.97
C PRO A 105 15.09 -1.94 -4.56
N GLY A 106 14.07 -1.38 -5.19
CA GLY A 106 13.65 0.03 -5.02
C GLY A 106 14.53 1.06 -5.75
N GLY A 107 15.57 0.63 -6.46
CA GLY A 107 16.36 1.47 -7.35
C GLY A 107 15.78 1.55 -8.77
N LYS A 108 16.07 2.63 -9.48
CA LYS A 108 15.52 2.84 -10.83
C LYS A 108 16.14 1.95 -11.91
N ASP A 109 17.40 1.55 -11.74
CA ASP A 109 18.20 0.86 -12.77
C ASP A 109 18.22 -0.67 -12.53
N GLN A 110 17.18 -1.21 -11.90
CA GLN A 110 17.03 -2.63 -11.64
C GLN A 110 16.88 -3.43 -12.94
N SER A 111 17.62 -4.54 -13.03
CA SER A 111 17.28 -5.61 -13.97
C SER A 111 15.96 -6.29 -13.59
N ILE A 112 15.36 -7.05 -14.50
CA ILE A 112 14.18 -7.87 -14.20
C ILE A 112 14.59 -9.14 -13.44
N PRO A 113 13.83 -9.61 -12.44
CA PRO A 113 12.61 -9.01 -11.88
C PRO A 113 12.85 -7.74 -11.03
N LYS A 114 12.15 -6.63 -11.30
CA LYS A 114 12.26 -5.40 -10.49
C LYS A 114 11.38 -5.52 -9.25
N ILE A 115 11.91 -5.14 -8.09
CA ILE A 115 11.24 -5.23 -6.79
C ILE A 115 11.07 -3.81 -6.28
N ASN A 116 9.82 -3.36 -6.13
CA ASN A 116 9.52 -2.00 -5.72
C ASN A 116 8.55 -1.98 -4.54
N PRO A 117 8.69 -0.99 -3.64
CA PRO A 117 7.67 -0.76 -2.63
C PRO A 117 6.39 -0.32 -3.32
N PHE A 118 5.25 -0.67 -2.73
CA PHE A 118 3.95 -0.32 -3.27
C PHE A 118 3.07 0.28 -2.18
N ILE A 119 2.47 1.41 -2.51
CA ILE A 119 1.37 2.02 -1.77
C ILE A 119 0.41 2.62 -2.79
N ARG A 120 -0.88 2.40 -2.59
CA ARG A 120 -1.93 3.01 -3.40
C ARG A 120 -3.12 3.31 -2.52
N PHE A 121 -3.78 4.43 -2.75
CA PHE A 121 -5.05 4.76 -2.13
C PHE A 121 -6.09 5.10 -3.20
N ALA A 122 -7.36 5.02 -2.84
CA ALA A 122 -8.47 5.28 -3.72
C ALA A 122 -9.64 5.89 -2.95
N TYR A 123 -10.33 6.83 -3.59
CA TYR A 123 -11.61 7.37 -3.14
C TYR A 123 -12.72 6.76 -3.96
N ASN A 124 -13.89 6.52 -3.34
CA ASN A 124 -15.05 6.08 -4.10
C ASN A 124 -15.64 7.26 -4.89
N LEU A 125 -15.64 7.17 -6.22
CA LEU A 125 -16.20 8.19 -7.09
C LEU A 125 -17.72 8.04 -7.28
N LEU A 126 -18.27 6.87 -6.97
CA LEU A 126 -19.70 6.57 -7.00
C LEU A 126 -20.17 6.15 -5.60
N ALA A 127 -21.45 6.36 -5.33
CA ALA A 127 -22.07 5.78 -4.15
C ALA A 127 -22.11 4.25 -4.27
N THR A 128 -22.10 3.55 -3.14
CA THR A 128 -22.37 2.10 -3.15
C THR A 128 -23.83 1.84 -3.52
N ASP A 129 -24.18 0.58 -3.81
CA ASP A 129 -25.49 0.25 -4.35
C ASP A 129 -26.61 0.18 -3.30
N GLY A 130 -26.26 0.19 -2.00
CA GLY A 130 -27.22 0.03 -0.91
C GLY A 130 -27.85 -1.35 -0.90
N LYS A 131 -27.19 -2.35 -1.48
CA LYS A 131 -27.71 -3.73 -1.58
C LYS A 131 -26.69 -4.73 -1.04
N SER A 132 -25.70 -4.26 -0.29
CA SER A 132 -24.58 -5.05 0.21
C SER A 132 -23.80 -5.74 -0.93
N GLY A 133 -23.81 -5.17 -2.13
CA GLY A 133 -23.03 -5.63 -3.27
C GLY A 133 -21.54 -5.30 -3.12
N ASP A 134 -20.69 -5.98 -3.89
CA ASP A 134 -19.26 -5.67 -3.93
C ASP A 134 -19.04 -4.34 -4.67
N TYR A 135 -18.75 -3.26 -3.95
CA TYR A 135 -18.18 -2.06 -4.54
C TYR A 135 -16.71 -2.28 -4.86
N GLN A 136 -16.29 -1.90 -6.06
CA GLN A 136 -14.93 -2.09 -6.56
C GLN A 136 -14.31 -0.72 -6.84
N PHE A 137 -13.12 -0.47 -6.33
CA PHE A 137 -12.33 0.72 -6.66
C PHE A 137 -11.66 0.54 -8.03
N ARG A 138 -12.46 0.65 -9.09
CA ARG A 138 -12.07 0.30 -10.46
C ARG A 138 -12.15 1.49 -11.41
N TYR A 139 -11.05 1.78 -12.10
CA TYR A 139 -10.95 2.92 -13.01
C TYR A 139 -11.77 2.72 -14.28
N GLU A 140 -11.72 1.53 -14.89
CA GLU A 140 -12.38 1.27 -16.19
C GLU A 140 -13.92 1.36 -16.10
N THR A 141 -14.48 1.22 -14.90
CA THR A 141 -15.92 1.34 -14.64
C THR A 141 -16.29 2.69 -13.98
N GLY A 142 -15.36 3.63 -13.85
CA GLY A 142 -15.59 4.97 -13.31
C GLY A 142 -15.86 5.03 -11.81
N HIS A 143 -15.45 4.02 -11.03
CA HIS A 143 -15.63 4.00 -9.58
C HIS A 143 -14.49 4.69 -8.80
N VAL A 144 -13.45 5.12 -9.51
CA VAL A 144 -12.34 5.97 -9.03
C VAL A 144 -12.01 7.00 -10.10
N SER A 145 -11.32 8.08 -9.71
CA SER A 145 -11.08 9.23 -10.59
C SER A 145 -9.87 9.08 -11.49
N ASP A 146 -8.86 8.36 -11.02
CA ASP A 146 -7.58 8.17 -11.72
C ASP A 146 -7.21 6.68 -11.82
N SER A 147 -6.51 6.32 -12.88
CA SER A 147 -5.87 5.02 -13.04
C SER A 147 -4.90 4.68 -11.89
N GLU A 148 -4.27 5.69 -11.28
CA GLU A 148 -3.42 5.51 -10.11
C GLU A 148 -4.19 5.24 -8.82
N GLU A 149 -5.52 5.42 -8.82
CA GLU A 149 -6.43 5.00 -7.75
C GLU A 149 -7.01 3.60 -8.01
N ASN A 150 -6.66 2.94 -9.12
CA ASN A 150 -7.23 1.62 -9.45
C ASN A 150 -6.74 0.56 -8.46
N LEU A 151 -7.66 -0.03 -7.69
CA LEU A 151 -7.40 -1.17 -6.80
C LEU A 151 -7.95 -2.47 -7.40
N TYR A 152 -8.14 -2.51 -8.71
CA TYR A 152 -8.37 -3.71 -9.52
C TYR A 152 -7.08 -4.08 -10.25
N PHE A 153 -6.56 -5.27 -10.00
CA PHE A 153 -5.29 -5.76 -10.53
C PHE A 153 -5.55 -6.98 -11.42
N GLU A 154 -5.40 -6.79 -12.73
CA GLU A 154 -5.41 -7.87 -13.70
C GLU A 154 -3.98 -8.21 -14.09
N PHE A 155 -3.36 -9.11 -13.31
CA PHE A 155 -1.97 -9.49 -13.56
C PHE A 155 -1.85 -10.77 -14.35
N SER A 156 -1.16 -10.65 -15.48
CA SER A 156 -0.58 -11.77 -16.20
C SER A 156 0.77 -12.19 -15.58
N ASP A 157 1.58 -12.90 -16.37
CA ASP A 157 2.93 -13.35 -15.98
C ASP A 157 3.98 -12.24 -15.95
N LEU A 158 3.58 -11.01 -16.32
CA LEU A 158 4.44 -9.84 -16.36
C LEU A 158 4.60 -9.15 -15.00
N ASN A 159 3.62 -9.26 -14.10
CA ASN A 159 3.59 -8.51 -12.85
C ASN A 159 3.09 -9.36 -11.68
N ALA A 160 3.51 -9.00 -10.47
CA ALA A 160 2.94 -9.53 -9.24
C ALA A 160 2.86 -8.44 -8.16
N LEU A 161 1.93 -8.59 -7.22
CA LEU A 161 1.82 -7.75 -6.03
C LEU A 161 1.65 -8.63 -4.80
N LEU A 162 2.52 -8.44 -3.80
CA LEU A 162 2.30 -8.98 -2.47
C LEU A 162 1.71 -7.89 -1.59
N ILE A 163 0.42 -7.98 -1.32
CA ILE A 163 -0.30 -7.07 -0.41
C ILE A 163 0.06 -7.45 1.03
N GLN A 164 0.53 -6.47 1.79
CA GLN A 164 1.00 -6.65 3.17
C GLN A 164 0.17 -5.83 4.17
N GLY A 165 -0.49 -4.76 3.70
CA GLY A 165 -1.38 -3.96 4.52
C GLY A 165 -2.59 -3.50 3.73
N LEU A 166 -3.69 -3.34 4.46
CA LEU A 166 -4.99 -2.89 3.96
C LEU A 166 -5.55 -1.92 4.99
N GLY A 167 -5.91 -0.72 4.54
CA GLY A 167 -6.53 0.31 5.34
C GLY A 167 -7.85 0.74 4.72
N ILE A 168 -8.87 0.91 5.55
CA ILE A 168 -10.19 1.39 5.15
C ILE A 168 -10.61 2.46 6.13
N ARG A 169 -10.90 3.65 5.61
CA ARG A 169 -11.58 4.69 6.38
C ARG A 169 -13.07 4.59 6.09
N ALA A 170 -13.82 4.25 7.12
CA ALA A 170 -15.28 4.15 7.04
C ALA A 170 -15.92 5.52 6.84
N ASP A 171 -17.17 5.50 6.37
CA ASP A 171 -18.00 6.68 6.22
C ASP A 171 -18.46 7.20 7.59
N ALA A 172 -18.62 8.51 7.72
CA ALA A 172 -19.11 9.10 8.98
C ALA A 172 -20.53 8.63 9.37
N PRO A 173 -21.45 8.38 8.42
CA PRO A 173 -22.78 7.81 8.72
C PRO A 173 -22.80 6.34 9.16
N SER A 174 -21.69 5.60 9.06
CA SER A 174 -21.57 4.18 9.45
C SER A 174 -22.36 3.19 8.59
N HIS A 175 -22.48 3.42 7.28
CA HIS A 175 -23.14 2.48 6.36
C HIS A 175 -22.19 1.45 5.75
N LEU A 176 -20.87 1.62 5.90
CA LEU A 176 -19.90 0.60 5.55
C LEU A 176 -20.04 -0.60 6.49
N ALA A 177 -20.11 -1.83 5.95
CA ALA A 177 -20.25 -3.03 6.75
C ALA A 177 -18.99 -3.90 6.72
N LYS A 178 -18.48 -4.21 5.51
CA LYS A 178 -17.44 -5.23 5.35
C LYS A 178 -16.45 -4.88 4.24
N THR A 179 -15.22 -5.36 4.40
CA THR A 179 -14.14 -5.25 3.41
C THR A 179 -13.47 -6.60 3.20
N ALA A 180 -13.00 -6.87 1.98
CA ALA A 180 -12.06 -7.97 1.73
C ALA A 180 -11.13 -7.69 0.54
N LEU A 181 -10.13 -8.55 0.38
CA LEU A 181 -9.47 -8.76 -0.90
C LEU A 181 -10.21 -9.86 -1.65
N LYS A 182 -10.63 -9.62 -2.88
CA LYS A 182 -11.19 -10.66 -3.76
C LYS A 182 -10.12 -11.06 -4.76
N ILE A 183 -9.56 -12.25 -4.62
CA ILE A 183 -8.42 -12.73 -5.42
C ILE A 183 -8.79 -14.08 -6.04
N ALA A 184 -8.61 -14.21 -7.36
CA ALA A 184 -9.05 -15.37 -8.14
C ALA A 184 -10.54 -15.74 -7.92
N GLY A 185 -11.37 -14.74 -7.61
CA GLY A 185 -12.81 -14.91 -7.34
C GLY A 185 -13.17 -15.17 -5.88
N ASP A 186 -12.22 -15.55 -5.04
CA ASP A 186 -12.43 -15.86 -3.62
C ASP A 186 -12.17 -14.65 -2.70
N TYR A 187 -12.93 -14.56 -1.61
CA TYR A 187 -12.73 -13.53 -0.59
C TYR A 187 -11.63 -13.93 0.41
N HIS A 188 -10.79 -12.95 0.72
CA HIS A 188 -9.67 -13.07 1.65
C HIS A 188 -9.72 -11.93 2.67
N PRO A 189 -9.98 -12.27 3.96
CA PRO A 189 -10.40 -13.58 4.47
C PRO A 189 -11.82 -13.97 3.99
N LYS A 190 -12.17 -15.27 4.05
CA LYS A 190 -13.47 -15.78 3.57
C LYS A 190 -14.68 -15.19 4.31
N GLY A 191 -14.51 -14.82 5.57
CA GLY A 191 -15.57 -14.20 6.39
C GLY A 191 -15.74 -12.69 6.14
N LEU A 192 -14.89 -12.11 5.29
CA LEU A 192 -14.67 -10.67 5.17
C LEU A 192 -14.21 -10.07 6.52
N ILE A 193 -13.79 -8.81 6.50
CA ILE A 193 -13.35 -8.07 7.68
C ILE A 193 -14.46 -7.06 8.00
N PRO A 194 -14.99 -7.01 9.23
CA PRO A 194 -15.92 -5.95 9.61
C PRO A 194 -15.21 -4.60 9.47
N THR A 195 -15.90 -3.62 8.91
CA THR A 195 -15.37 -2.26 8.73
C THR A 195 -16.43 -1.21 9.00
N ASP A 196 -17.35 -1.52 9.92
CA ASP A 196 -18.34 -0.55 10.39
C ASP A 196 -17.70 0.49 11.31
N TYR A 197 -18.44 1.55 11.62
CA TYR A 197 -17.90 2.65 12.42
C TYR A 197 -17.46 2.21 13.83
N ALA A 198 -18.12 1.22 14.43
CA ALA A 198 -17.85 0.77 15.79
C ALA A 198 -16.72 -0.28 15.83
N ASP A 199 -16.58 -1.11 14.80
CA ASP A 199 -15.58 -2.17 14.68
C ASP A 199 -14.89 -2.13 13.30
N ASN A 200 -13.85 -1.29 13.22
CA ASN A 200 -12.99 -1.19 12.04
C ASN A 200 -11.51 -1.46 12.39
N PRO A 201 -11.06 -2.74 12.39
CA PRO A 201 -9.66 -3.09 12.55
C PRO A 201 -8.77 -2.61 11.39
N LEU A 202 -9.36 -2.15 10.28
CA LEU A 202 -8.66 -1.62 9.12
C LEU A 202 -8.55 -0.09 9.15
N HIS A 203 -9.01 0.60 10.21
CA HIS A 203 -8.97 2.06 10.28
C HIS A 203 -7.55 2.60 10.14
N PHE A 204 -7.39 3.64 9.31
CA PHE A 204 -6.13 4.34 9.13
C PHE A 204 -6.34 5.85 8.99
N GLY A 205 -5.27 6.60 9.19
CA GLY A 205 -5.32 8.06 9.15
C GLY A 205 -5.85 8.64 10.46
N LEU A 206 -6.50 9.80 10.38
CA LEU A 206 -6.96 10.54 11.56
C LEU A 206 -7.97 9.72 12.36
N THR A 207 -7.75 9.61 13.67
CA THR A 207 -8.63 8.87 14.58
C THR A 207 -9.92 9.62 14.90
N TYR A 208 -9.94 10.95 14.79
CA TYR A 208 -11.14 11.76 14.93
C TYR A 208 -11.93 11.82 13.59
N PRO A 209 -13.27 11.79 13.63
CA PRO A 209 -14.14 11.57 14.79
C PRO A 209 -14.31 10.09 15.20
N PHE A 210 -13.84 9.16 14.38
CA PHE A 210 -14.19 7.73 14.45
C PHE A 210 -13.93 7.04 15.80
N ILE A 211 -12.72 7.16 16.34
CA ILE A 211 -12.24 6.37 17.50
C ILE A 211 -12.25 7.19 18.81
N PHE A 212 -12.01 8.50 18.70
CA PHE A 212 -11.97 9.41 19.86
C PHE A 212 -12.93 10.58 19.65
N ASN A 213 -14.22 10.28 19.52
CA ASN A 213 -15.29 11.26 19.26
C ASN A 213 -15.58 12.22 20.41
N THR A 214 -15.15 11.91 21.64
CA THR A 214 -15.42 12.72 22.84
C THR A 214 -14.38 13.81 23.12
N LEU A 215 -13.27 13.84 22.37
CA LEU A 215 -12.25 14.88 22.49
C LEU A 215 -12.45 15.92 21.37
N PRO A 216 -12.37 17.23 21.67
CA PRO A 216 -12.61 18.31 20.70
C PRO A 216 -11.46 18.45 19.69
N GLU A 217 -11.31 17.46 18.81
CA GLU A 217 -10.16 17.21 17.93
C GLU A 217 -9.01 16.47 18.63
N ASN A 218 -8.85 15.21 18.23
CA ASN A 218 -7.72 14.40 18.64
C ASN A 218 -6.68 14.35 17.53
N PRO A 219 -5.42 14.79 17.74
CA PRO A 219 -4.39 14.76 16.72
C PRO A 219 -3.82 13.35 16.50
N PHE A 220 -4.39 12.27 17.05
CA PHE A 220 -3.87 10.91 16.85
C PHE A 220 -4.19 10.33 15.48
N PHE A 221 -3.22 9.60 14.92
CA PHE A 221 -3.33 8.94 13.63
C PHE A 221 -2.98 7.46 13.75
N TYR A 222 -3.68 6.61 13.01
CA TYR A 222 -3.33 5.21 12.82
C TYR A 222 -2.59 5.04 11.49
N THR A 223 -1.53 4.23 11.51
CA THR A 223 -0.90 3.75 10.28
C THR A 223 -1.81 2.77 9.57
N ILE A 224 -1.58 2.58 8.27
CA ILE A 224 -2.20 1.51 7.50
C ILE A 224 -1.94 0.17 8.20
N PRO A 225 -2.99 -0.55 8.63
CA PRO A 225 -2.85 -1.82 9.32
C PRO A 225 -2.17 -2.87 8.45
N LYS A 226 -1.30 -3.67 9.08
CA LYS A 226 -0.72 -4.85 8.43
C LYS A 226 -1.72 -5.99 8.51
N LEU A 227 -1.84 -6.73 7.42
CA LEU A 227 -2.60 -7.97 7.42
C LEU A 227 -1.87 -9.02 8.27
N GLU A 228 -2.62 -9.90 8.94
CA GLU A 228 -2.05 -11.03 9.69
C GLU A 228 -1.13 -11.86 8.78
N ARG A 229 -1.52 -12.00 7.51
CA ARG A 229 -0.78 -12.70 6.46
C ARG A 229 -0.83 -11.89 5.18
N PRO A 230 0.29 -11.81 4.43
CA PRO A 230 0.27 -11.15 3.14
C PRO A 230 -0.43 -12.02 2.09
N TYR A 231 -1.00 -11.38 1.07
CA TYR A 231 -1.65 -12.03 -0.05
C TYR A 231 -0.94 -11.69 -1.36
N LEU A 232 -0.64 -12.72 -2.14
CA LEU A 232 0.01 -12.56 -3.45
C LEU A 232 -1.09 -12.40 -4.52
N ILE A 233 -0.90 -11.52 -5.49
CA ILE A 233 -1.65 -11.48 -6.74
C ILE A 233 -0.64 -11.73 -7.85
N TRP A 234 -0.76 -12.86 -8.54
CA TRP A 234 0.12 -13.24 -9.65
C TRP A 234 -0.56 -14.26 -10.57
N ASN A 235 -0.53 -14.03 -11.89
CA ASN A 235 -1.28 -14.81 -12.89
C ASN A 235 -2.77 -14.95 -12.54
N GLU A 236 -3.36 -13.90 -12.00
CA GLU A 236 -4.75 -13.88 -11.54
C GLU A 236 -5.24 -12.43 -11.41
N ILE A 237 -6.56 -12.31 -11.27
CA ILE A 237 -7.18 -11.05 -10.90
C ILE A 237 -7.25 -10.95 -9.37
N GLY A 238 -6.89 -9.78 -8.84
CA GLY A 238 -7.14 -9.42 -7.45
C GLY A 238 -7.70 -8.01 -7.32
N MET A 239 -8.57 -7.77 -6.36
CA MET A 239 -9.15 -6.45 -6.13
C MET A 239 -9.48 -6.21 -4.66
N VAL A 240 -9.53 -4.93 -4.26
CA VAL A 240 -10.14 -4.52 -3.00
C VAL A 240 -11.64 -4.36 -3.20
N ILE A 241 -12.44 -4.98 -2.33
CA ILE A 241 -13.89 -4.80 -2.31
C ILE A 241 -14.35 -4.29 -0.96
N VAL A 242 -15.43 -3.52 -0.99
CA VAL A 242 -16.18 -3.11 0.19
C VAL A 242 -17.67 -3.35 -0.02
N ARG A 243 -18.41 -3.52 1.08
CA ARG A 243 -19.86 -3.72 1.09
C ARG A 243 -20.51 -2.80 2.10
N ASP A 244 -21.64 -2.24 1.71
CA ASP A 244 -22.53 -1.53 2.62
C ASP A 244 -23.45 -2.45 3.42
N ASP A 245 -24.12 -1.88 4.41
CA ASP A 245 -25.08 -2.53 5.31
C ASP A 245 -26.50 -2.67 4.74
N GLY A 246 -26.71 -2.33 3.46
CA GLY A 246 -28.02 -2.16 2.84
C GLY A 246 -28.43 -0.69 2.69
N THR A 247 -27.59 0.25 3.14
CA THR A 247 -27.72 1.69 2.88
C THR A 247 -26.52 2.16 2.09
N ALA A 248 -26.74 2.91 1.00
CA ALA A 248 -25.64 3.37 0.16
C ALA A 248 -24.67 4.29 0.95
N VAL A 249 -23.37 4.03 0.83
CA VAL A 249 -22.34 4.97 1.25
C VAL A 249 -22.17 6.02 0.16
N ALA A 250 -22.13 7.30 0.54
CA ALA A 250 -22.08 8.41 -0.41
C ALA A 250 -20.72 8.54 -1.11
N ILE A 251 -20.70 9.29 -2.21
CA ILE A 251 -19.49 9.60 -2.99
C ILE A 251 -18.46 10.32 -2.11
N ASN A 252 -17.18 9.95 -2.24
CA ASN A 252 -16.03 10.47 -1.49
C ASN A 252 -16.04 10.22 0.03
N ASP A 253 -16.96 9.40 0.54
CA ASP A 253 -17.00 9.05 1.97
C ASP A 253 -16.15 7.82 2.32
N LEU A 254 -15.63 7.09 1.32
CA LEU A 254 -14.77 5.93 1.51
C LEU A 254 -13.36 6.19 1.00
N ILE A 255 -12.39 5.81 1.81
CA ILE A 255 -10.98 5.78 1.40
C ILE A 255 -10.43 4.38 1.65
N ALA A 256 -9.97 3.74 0.59
CA ALA A 256 -9.22 2.49 0.67
C ALA A 256 -7.74 2.75 0.44
N CYS A 257 -6.88 2.02 1.14
CA CYS A 257 -5.45 2.07 0.95
C CYS A 257 -4.84 0.68 1.06
N ILE A 258 -3.91 0.35 0.17
CA ILE A 258 -3.14 -0.89 0.23
C ILE A 258 -1.65 -0.59 0.21
N THR A 259 -0.90 -1.44 0.90
CA THR A 259 0.56 -1.40 0.91
C THR A 259 1.13 -2.78 0.63
N GLY A 260 2.31 -2.83 0.03
CA GLY A 260 2.91 -4.10 -0.35
C GLY A 260 4.23 -3.96 -1.09
N THR A 261 4.58 -5.01 -1.81
CA THR A 261 5.73 -5.07 -2.71
C THR A 261 5.24 -5.43 -4.11
N ARG A 262 5.51 -4.56 -5.08
CA ARG A 262 5.20 -4.78 -6.50
C ARG A 262 6.43 -5.34 -7.22
N ILE A 263 6.20 -6.37 -8.02
CA ILE A 263 7.21 -7.04 -8.82
C ILE A 263 6.90 -6.88 -10.30
N GLU A 264 7.88 -6.44 -11.07
CA GLU A 264 7.87 -6.49 -12.53
C GLU A 264 8.71 -7.71 -12.95
N LEU A 265 8.06 -8.75 -13.47
CA LEU A 265 8.66 -10.06 -13.77
C LEU A 265 9.19 -10.18 -15.20
N LYS A 266 8.65 -9.38 -16.13
CA LYS A 266 9.02 -9.29 -17.54
C LYS A 266 8.71 -7.87 -18.05
N GLY A 267 9.41 -7.43 -19.10
CA GLY A 267 9.29 -6.10 -19.71
C GLY A 267 9.55 -6.16 -21.19
#